data_AF-A0A519GW96-F1
#
_entry.id   AF-A0A519GW96-F1
#
_cell.length_a   1.000
_cell.length_b   1.000
_cell.length_c   1.000
_cell.angle_alpha   90.00
_cell.angle_beta   90.00
_cell.angle_gamma   90.00
#
_symmetry.space_group_name_H-M   'P 1'
#
loop_
_entity.id
_entity.type
_entity.pdbx_description
1 polymer ?
#
loop_
_entity_poly.entity_id
_entity_poly.type
_entity_poly.pdbx_seq_one_letter_code
_entity_poly.pdbx_strand_id
1 'polypeptide(L)'
;MSPLNRLLPPLLLTLLSACGGGGGGSTGGGDDGGGGIGQTLTLALPVNGLAPADLAVIVAEGDALSEAVAAAYVAARGVPAANLIRVRVNTSLDSISAADFALLKSDIDAKLPTGVQATLLTWAAPSRVSGGCSMGITSAMALGFDTRYCNPSPSTDACASTAASPLYDSEARRPQAELQMRPSMLLGARTLAAAQALIARGVAADASRPAGEGWLVRTTDADRSVRWTDFSSLPTAWGSALQLNYFDNSVGAASANSLAGKSGVLFYFTGLS
;
A
#
# COMPACT_ATOMS: atom_id res chain seq x y z
N MET A 1 6.35 -12.72 -77.49
CA MET A 1 7.16 -12.45 -76.29
C MET A 1 6.48 -13.13 -75.10
N SER A 2 7.10 -14.18 -74.54
CA SER A 2 6.81 -14.71 -73.19
C SER A 2 7.38 -13.72 -72.13
N PRO A 3 7.24 -13.86 -70.78
CA PRO A 3 6.64 -14.96 -69.99
C PRO A 3 5.82 -14.56 -68.72
N LEU A 4 5.27 -15.59 -68.07
CA LEU A 4 4.93 -15.83 -66.64
C LEU A 4 5.04 -14.70 -65.58
N ASN A 5 4.04 -14.60 -64.68
CA ASN A 5 4.28 -14.78 -63.22
C ASN A 5 3.02 -15.03 -62.37
N ARG A 6 3.19 -15.75 -61.24
CA ARG A 6 2.21 -16.31 -60.29
C ARG A 6 1.94 -15.41 -59.05
N LEU A 7 0.99 -15.88 -58.20
CA LEU A 7 0.81 -15.73 -56.71
C LEU A 7 -0.30 -14.75 -56.27
N LEU A 8 -1.40 -15.20 -55.64
CA LEU A 8 -1.69 -15.65 -54.24
C LEU A 8 -2.04 -14.50 -53.23
N PRO A 9 -2.94 -14.72 -52.25
CA PRO A 9 -3.82 -13.71 -51.62
C PRO A 9 -3.27 -13.11 -50.31
N PRO A 10 -3.91 -12.07 -49.73
CA PRO A 10 -3.39 -11.41 -48.52
C PRO A 10 -3.78 -12.17 -47.25
N LEU A 11 -2.77 -12.43 -46.40
CA LEU A 11 -2.89 -13.00 -45.07
C LEU A 11 -3.01 -11.87 -44.04
N LEU A 12 -4.03 -11.97 -43.20
CA LEU A 12 -4.34 -11.13 -42.05
C LEU A 12 -3.25 -11.31 -40.97
N LEU A 13 -2.56 -10.24 -40.55
CA LEU A 13 -1.65 -10.26 -39.41
C LEU A 13 -2.25 -9.48 -38.23
N THR A 14 -2.67 -10.21 -37.21
CA THR A 14 -3.02 -9.75 -35.88
C THR A 14 -1.74 -9.64 -35.03
N LEU A 15 -1.48 -8.47 -34.46
CA LEU A 15 -0.38 -8.28 -33.52
C LEU A 15 -0.91 -8.36 -32.09
N LEU A 16 -0.65 -9.51 -31.45
CA LEU A 16 -0.60 -9.64 -30.00
C LEU A 16 0.76 -9.13 -29.53
N SER A 17 0.79 -8.11 -28.66
CA SER A 17 1.98 -7.75 -27.89
C SER A 17 1.77 -8.15 -26.43
N ALA A 18 2.38 -9.28 -26.06
CA ALA A 18 2.48 -9.78 -24.70
C ALA A 18 3.82 -9.39 -24.07
N CYS A 19 3.81 -9.22 -22.75
CA CYS A 19 4.88 -9.36 -21.74
C CYS A 19 6.31 -8.86 -22.04
N GLY A 20 6.72 -7.86 -21.24
CA GLY A 20 7.69 -8.05 -20.14
C GLY A 20 9.00 -8.83 -20.40
N GLY A 21 10.13 -8.15 -20.17
CA GLY A 21 11.40 -8.80 -19.85
C GLY A 21 12.65 -8.05 -20.31
N GLY A 22 13.34 -7.41 -19.34
CA GLY A 22 14.80 -7.31 -19.18
C GLY A 22 15.72 -6.92 -20.35
N GLY A 23 16.60 -5.95 -20.09
CA GLY A 23 17.78 -5.75 -20.94
C GLY A 23 18.68 -4.60 -20.48
N GLY A 24 19.62 -4.90 -19.58
CA GLY A 24 20.77 -4.03 -19.31
C GLY A 24 21.76 -4.05 -20.48
N GLY A 25 22.40 -2.91 -20.73
CA GLY A 25 23.48 -2.74 -21.70
C GLY A 25 24.46 -1.69 -21.20
N SER A 26 25.71 -2.11 -21.02
CA SER A 26 26.84 -1.39 -20.43
C SER A 26 27.68 -0.66 -21.48
N THR A 27 28.24 0.50 -21.11
CA THR A 27 29.55 1.04 -21.53
C THR A 27 29.96 2.05 -20.44
N GLY A 28 31.19 2.22 -19.97
CA GLY A 28 32.51 1.67 -20.21
C GLY A 28 33.47 2.58 -19.42
N GLY A 29 34.50 2.03 -18.78
CA GLY A 29 35.51 2.81 -18.06
C GLY A 29 36.40 1.92 -17.21
N GLY A 30 37.67 1.77 -17.63
CA GLY A 30 38.68 0.97 -16.94
C GLY A 30 39.26 1.67 -15.72
N ASP A 31 39.81 0.88 -14.80
CA ASP A 31 41.26 0.85 -14.54
C ASP A 31 41.61 -0.22 -13.48
N ASP A 32 42.69 -0.93 -13.80
CA ASP A 32 43.74 -1.50 -12.96
C ASP A 32 43.50 -1.98 -11.52
N GLY A 33 43.84 -3.27 -11.32
CA GLY A 33 44.89 -3.63 -10.36
C GLY A 33 44.49 -4.07 -8.95
N GLY A 34 44.76 -5.34 -8.64
CA GLY A 34 45.05 -5.77 -7.27
C GLY A 34 44.11 -6.82 -6.68
N GLY A 35 44.36 -8.10 -6.98
CA GLY A 35 43.74 -9.23 -6.29
C GLY A 35 44.22 -9.33 -4.83
N GLY A 36 43.40 -8.86 -3.89
CA GLY A 36 43.58 -9.05 -2.46
C GLY A 36 42.65 -10.14 -1.91
N ILE A 37 43.24 -11.18 -1.35
CA ILE A 37 42.57 -12.23 -0.55
C ILE A 37 42.02 -11.63 0.75
N GLY A 38 40.79 -11.11 0.72
CA GLY A 38 40.16 -10.55 1.91
C GLY A 38 38.78 -9.94 1.71
N GLN A 39 38.09 -10.20 0.59
CA GLN A 39 36.73 -9.70 0.42
C GLN A 39 35.75 -10.61 1.15
N THR A 40 35.21 -10.11 2.27
CA THR A 40 34.02 -10.64 2.90
C THR A 40 32.88 -10.58 1.89
N LEU A 41 32.61 -11.71 1.24
CA LEU A 41 31.45 -11.87 0.35
C LEU A 41 30.19 -11.67 1.19
N THR A 42 29.62 -10.47 1.09
CA THR A 42 28.41 -10.13 1.83
C THR A 42 27.22 -10.50 0.93
N LEU A 43 26.60 -11.64 1.21
CA LEU A 43 25.37 -12.04 0.54
C LEU A 43 24.21 -11.17 1.05
N ALA A 44 23.83 -10.14 0.31
CA ALA A 44 22.63 -9.36 0.57
C ALA A 44 21.43 -10.04 -0.10
N LEU A 45 20.59 -10.71 0.70
CA LEU A 45 19.30 -11.18 0.22
C LEU A 45 18.34 -9.99 0.09
N PRO A 46 17.44 -9.96 -0.91
CA PRO A 46 16.42 -8.93 -1.01
C PRO A 46 15.58 -8.90 0.28
N VAL A 47 15.57 -7.75 0.96
CA VAL A 47 14.69 -7.55 2.12
C VAL A 47 13.26 -7.50 1.60
N ASN A 48 12.43 -8.43 2.06
CA ASN A 48 11.00 -8.42 1.75
C ASN A 48 10.28 -7.61 2.82
N GLY A 49 10.06 -6.33 2.53
CA GLY A 49 9.34 -5.39 3.40
C GLY A 49 10.25 -4.45 4.20
N LEU A 50 9.62 -3.49 4.88
CA LEU A 50 10.31 -2.53 5.75
C LEU A 50 10.65 -3.18 7.09
N ALA A 51 11.87 -2.93 7.57
CA ALA A 51 12.34 -3.40 8.87
C ALA A 51 11.98 -2.39 9.99
N PRO A 52 12.11 -2.75 11.27
CA PRO A 52 11.87 -1.81 12.37
C PRO A 52 12.69 -0.52 12.28
N ALA A 53 13.91 -0.59 11.74
CA ALA A 53 14.78 0.56 11.53
C ALA A 53 14.31 1.52 10.41
N ASP A 54 13.43 1.07 9.51
CA ASP A 54 12.86 1.87 8.43
C ASP A 54 11.58 2.61 8.86
N LEU A 55 11.04 2.35 10.06
CA LEU A 55 9.80 2.95 10.55
C LEU A 55 10.07 4.00 11.62
N ALA A 56 9.45 5.18 11.49
CA ALA A 56 9.35 6.15 12.58
C ALA A 56 8.01 6.07 13.30
N VAL A 57 8.04 6.14 14.63
CA VAL A 57 6.84 6.22 15.47
C VAL A 57 6.68 7.67 15.92
N ILE A 58 5.61 8.31 15.49
CA ILE A 58 5.28 9.70 15.76
C ILE A 58 4.32 9.77 16.95
N VAL A 59 4.67 10.59 17.93
CA VAL A 59 4.01 10.68 19.22
C VAL A 59 3.54 12.10 19.46
N ALA A 60 2.28 12.25 19.88
CA ALA A 60 1.77 13.52 20.35
C ALA A 60 2.37 13.83 21.73
N GLU A 61 3.25 14.85 21.77
CA GLU A 61 3.93 15.31 22.98
C GLU A 61 2.92 15.78 24.03
N GLY A 62 2.96 15.20 25.23
CA GLY A 62 2.06 15.54 26.33
C GLY A 62 0.72 14.79 26.31
N ASP A 63 0.44 13.98 25.29
CA ASP A 63 -0.73 13.10 25.26
C ASP A 63 -0.38 11.73 25.87
N ALA A 64 -0.85 11.50 27.10
CA ALA A 64 -0.50 10.28 27.87
C ALA A 64 -0.88 8.98 27.15
N LEU A 65 -1.97 8.98 26.36
CA LEU A 65 -2.38 7.79 25.61
C LEU A 65 -1.44 7.56 24.43
N SER A 66 -1.17 8.57 23.61
CA SER A 66 -0.25 8.49 22.47
C SER A 66 1.13 8.04 22.92
N GLU A 67 1.64 8.58 24.03
CA GLU A 67 2.95 8.19 24.57
C GLU A 67 2.97 6.72 25.03
N ALA A 68 1.93 6.26 25.73
CA ALA A 68 1.83 4.88 26.18
C ALA A 68 1.68 3.89 25.00
N VAL A 69 0.91 4.25 23.98
CA VAL A 69 0.75 3.47 22.74
C VAL A 69 2.08 3.38 21.99
N ALA A 70 2.80 4.49 21.86
CA ALA A 70 4.09 4.52 21.20
C ALA A 70 5.11 3.63 21.92
N ALA A 71 5.19 3.72 23.25
CA ALA A 71 6.06 2.87 24.05
C ALA A 71 5.74 1.38 23.87
N ALA A 72 4.44 1.01 23.90
CA ALA A 72 4.01 -0.36 23.66
C ALA A 72 4.37 -0.85 22.25
N TYR A 73 4.18 -0.01 21.22
CA TYR A 73 4.52 -0.37 19.84
C TYR A 73 6.02 -0.55 19.64
N VAL A 74 6.83 0.40 20.14
CA VAL A 74 8.29 0.36 20.07
C VAL A 74 8.82 -0.91 20.72
N ALA A 75 8.34 -1.24 21.93
CA ALA A 75 8.75 -2.45 22.65
C ALA A 75 8.36 -3.73 21.91
N ALA A 76 7.14 -3.80 21.36
CA ALA A 76 6.65 -4.99 20.68
C ALA A 76 7.30 -5.21 19.31
N ARG A 77 7.68 -4.15 18.60
CA ARG A 77 8.19 -4.21 17.22
C ARG A 77 9.69 -3.97 17.08
N GLY A 78 10.38 -3.65 18.18
CA GLY A 78 11.83 -3.39 18.17
C GLY A 78 12.22 -2.15 17.36
N VAL A 79 11.37 -1.13 17.33
CA VAL A 79 11.70 0.13 16.63
C VAL A 79 12.83 0.85 17.38
N PRO A 80 13.91 1.30 16.72
CA PRO A 80 15.01 1.99 17.40
C PRO A 80 14.54 3.27 18.10
N ALA A 81 15.12 3.58 19.26
CA ALA A 81 14.78 4.79 20.02
C ALA A 81 15.00 6.08 19.20
N ALA A 82 15.98 6.09 18.30
CA ALA A 82 16.24 7.22 17.38
C ALA A 82 15.08 7.49 16.40
N ASN A 83 14.20 6.51 16.19
CA ASN A 83 13.04 6.61 15.31
C ASN A 83 11.75 6.98 16.06
N LEU A 84 11.82 7.23 17.37
CA LEU A 84 10.69 7.71 18.17
C LEU A 84 10.67 9.25 18.16
N ILE A 85 9.72 9.83 17.43
CA ILE A 85 9.65 11.28 17.19
C ILE A 85 8.48 11.89 17.95
N ARG A 86 8.78 12.85 18.83
CA ARG A 86 7.78 13.61 19.58
C ARG A 86 7.47 14.93 18.88
N VAL A 87 6.19 15.21 18.71
CA VAL A 87 5.69 16.43 18.04
C VAL A 87 4.49 17.00 18.76
N ARG A 88 4.28 18.31 18.61
CA ARG A 88 3.10 18.98 19.15
C ARG A 88 1.97 18.92 18.15
N VAL A 89 0.86 18.32 18.57
CA VAL A 89 -0.38 18.27 17.80
C VAL A 89 -1.55 18.41 18.77
N ASN A 90 -2.58 19.15 18.38
CA ASN A 90 -3.79 19.28 19.20
C ASN A 90 -4.65 18.01 19.06
N THR A 91 -4.59 17.13 20.05
CA THR A 91 -5.33 15.85 20.06
C THR A 91 -6.80 15.99 20.49
N SER A 92 -7.26 17.19 20.85
CA SER A 92 -8.65 17.43 21.27
C SER A 92 -9.63 17.61 20.10
N LEU A 93 -9.13 17.81 18.88
CA LEU A 93 -9.93 18.04 17.68
C LEU A 93 -9.80 16.88 16.70
N ASP A 94 -10.92 16.45 16.12
CA ASP A 94 -10.94 15.37 15.12
C ASP A 94 -10.26 15.75 13.79
N SER A 95 -10.08 17.04 13.54
CA SER A 95 -9.45 17.58 12.33
C SER A 95 -8.42 18.65 12.66
N ILE A 96 -7.34 18.70 11.87
CA ILE A 96 -6.34 19.76 11.87
C ILE A 96 -6.51 20.62 10.60
N SER A 97 -6.26 21.93 10.67
CA SER A 97 -6.32 22.78 9.48
C SER A 97 -5.17 22.45 8.51
N ALA A 98 -5.32 22.74 7.22
CA ALA A 98 -4.25 22.55 6.24
C ALA A 98 -2.98 23.37 6.58
N ALA A 99 -3.16 24.57 7.15
CA ALA A 99 -2.05 25.42 7.58
C ALA A 99 -1.30 24.82 8.78
N ASP A 100 -2.03 24.41 9.82
CA ASP A 100 -1.42 23.78 11.00
C ASP A 100 -0.79 22.42 10.65
N PHE A 101 -1.40 21.67 9.72
CA PHE A 101 -0.83 20.43 9.21
C PHE A 101 0.49 20.67 8.47
N ALA A 102 0.61 21.73 7.68
CA ALA A 102 1.87 22.05 7.00
C ALA A 102 3.00 22.31 8.00
N LEU A 103 2.70 23.00 9.12
CA LEU A 103 3.64 23.21 10.22
C LEU A 103 4.00 21.89 10.91
N LEU A 104 3.00 21.06 11.24
CA LEU A 104 3.19 19.75 11.85
C LEU A 104 4.07 18.84 10.96
N LYS A 105 3.76 18.78 9.65
CA LYS A 105 4.50 17.95 8.70
C LYS A 105 5.95 18.42 8.56
N SER A 106 6.19 19.73 8.50
CA SER A 106 7.54 20.30 8.47
C SER A 106 8.34 19.93 9.74
N ASP A 107 7.74 20.04 10.92
CA ASP A 107 8.36 19.64 12.19
C ASP A 107 8.68 18.13 12.23
N ILE A 108 7.75 17.29 11.76
CA ILE A 108 7.99 15.84 11.64
C ILE A 108 9.16 15.58 10.69
N ASP A 109 9.09 16.09 9.45
CA ASP A 109 10.08 15.80 8.40
C ASP A 109 11.49 16.27 8.81
N ALA A 110 11.61 17.39 9.54
CA ALA A 110 12.89 17.88 10.07
C ALA A 110 13.51 16.99 11.16
N LYS A 111 12.69 16.21 11.88
CA LYS A 111 13.14 15.31 12.96
C LYS A 111 13.38 13.88 12.49
N LEU A 112 12.91 13.51 11.29
CA LEU A 112 13.03 12.14 10.80
C LEU A 112 14.49 11.77 10.46
N PRO A 113 15.01 10.63 10.97
CA PRO A 113 16.27 10.08 10.50
C PRO A 113 16.24 9.74 9.01
N THR A 114 17.38 9.87 8.33
CA THR A 114 17.50 9.69 6.87
C THR A 114 17.06 8.31 6.37
N GLY A 115 17.22 7.27 7.19
CA GLY A 115 16.86 5.89 6.85
C GLY A 115 15.35 5.60 6.83
N VAL A 116 14.52 6.47 7.43
CA VAL A 116 13.09 6.21 7.60
C VAL A 116 12.33 6.23 6.27
N GLN A 117 11.60 5.14 6.01
CA GLN A 117 10.80 4.91 4.82
C GLN A 117 9.29 5.03 5.07
N ALA A 118 8.82 4.87 6.32
CA ALA A 118 7.41 4.95 6.67
C ALA A 118 7.20 5.58 8.06
N THR A 119 5.99 6.02 8.34
CA THR A 119 5.61 6.61 9.63
C THR A 119 4.41 5.92 10.25
N LEU A 120 4.38 5.86 11.58
CA LEU A 120 3.23 5.43 12.38
C LEU A 120 2.83 6.55 13.33
N LEU A 121 1.60 7.03 13.21
CA LEU A 121 1.00 8.01 14.13
C LEU A 121 0.31 7.25 15.28
N THR A 122 0.46 7.72 16.52
CA THR A 122 0.00 6.99 17.72
C THR A 122 -1.14 7.65 18.50
N TRP A 123 -1.70 8.75 17.98
CA TRP A 123 -2.87 9.41 18.53
C TRP A 123 -4.17 8.97 17.86
N ALA A 124 -5.31 9.24 18.48
CA ALA A 124 -6.63 8.94 17.92
C ALA A 124 -7.27 10.12 17.14
N ALA A 125 -6.84 11.34 17.44
CA ALA A 125 -7.26 12.57 16.79
C ALA A 125 -6.06 13.55 16.76
N PRO A 126 -5.93 14.38 15.71
CA PRO A 126 -6.79 14.49 14.54
C PRO A 126 -6.64 13.29 13.59
N SER A 127 -7.73 12.93 12.89
CA SER A 127 -7.74 11.84 11.89
C SER A 127 -7.77 12.33 10.44
N ARG A 128 -7.97 13.64 10.23
CA ARG A 128 -8.05 14.28 8.91
C ARG A 128 -7.48 15.69 8.93
N VAL A 129 -7.04 16.13 7.76
CA VAL A 129 -6.65 17.51 7.46
C VAL A 129 -7.81 18.18 6.74
N SER A 130 -8.20 19.36 7.18
CA SER A 130 -9.30 20.16 6.62
C SER A 130 -8.78 21.46 6.02
N GLY A 131 -9.14 21.72 4.76
CA GLY A 131 -8.80 22.92 4.00
C GLY A 131 -9.70 23.06 2.78
N GLY A 132 -9.11 23.15 1.58
CA GLY A 132 -9.87 23.12 0.32
C GLY A 132 -10.64 21.82 0.07
N CYS A 133 -10.33 20.77 0.83
CA CYS A 133 -11.07 19.52 0.95
C CYS A 133 -10.79 18.90 2.33
N SER A 134 -11.38 17.73 2.61
CA SER A 134 -11.00 16.88 3.74
C SER A 134 -10.18 15.69 3.26
N MET A 135 -8.94 15.56 3.73
CA MET A 135 -8.02 14.47 3.40
C MET A 135 -7.69 13.68 4.67
N GLY A 136 -7.68 12.35 4.61
CA GLY A 136 -7.26 11.52 5.75
C GLY A 136 -5.82 11.86 6.17
N ILE A 137 -5.53 11.88 7.48
CA ILE A 137 -4.22 12.33 7.98
C ILE A 137 -3.07 11.46 7.47
N THR A 138 -3.28 10.15 7.32
CA THR A 138 -2.27 9.23 6.77
C THR A 138 -2.00 9.50 5.29
N SER A 139 -3.04 9.78 4.50
CA SER A 139 -2.88 10.19 3.11
C SER A 139 -2.14 11.53 3.02
N ALA A 140 -2.50 12.51 3.84
CA ALA A 140 -1.85 13.82 3.85
C ALA A 140 -0.37 13.72 4.29
N MET A 141 -0.05 12.83 5.24
CA MET A 141 1.33 12.55 5.64
C MET A 141 2.15 11.92 4.52
N ALA A 142 1.56 10.97 3.77
CA ALA A 142 2.25 10.23 2.73
C ALA A 142 2.38 10.98 1.40
N LEU A 143 1.32 11.67 0.98
CA LEU A 143 1.21 12.32 -0.33
C LEU A 143 1.41 13.85 -0.27
N GLY A 144 1.44 14.43 0.93
CA GLY A 144 1.22 15.85 1.15
C GLY A 144 -0.27 16.20 1.11
N PHE A 145 -0.70 17.22 1.86
CA PHE A 145 -2.04 17.75 1.71
C PHE A 145 -2.13 18.50 0.38
N ASP A 146 -2.92 17.96 -0.55
CA ASP A 146 -3.14 18.55 -1.86
C ASP A 146 -4.55 18.18 -2.35
N THR A 147 -5.31 19.19 -2.81
CA THR A 147 -6.69 19.01 -3.27
C THR A 147 -6.80 18.12 -4.50
N ARG A 148 -5.71 17.90 -5.24
CA ARG A 148 -5.69 16.96 -6.38
C ARG A 148 -5.94 15.50 -5.97
N TYR A 149 -5.73 15.16 -4.70
CA TYR A 149 -6.01 13.84 -4.15
C TYR A 149 -7.37 13.75 -3.45
N CYS A 150 -8.15 14.82 -3.51
CA CYS A 150 -9.51 14.86 -2.99
C CYS A 150 -10.51 14.77 -4.14
N ASN A 151 -11.75 14.37 -3.81
CA ASN A 151 -12.85 14.56 -4.74
C ASN A 151 -12.92 16.08 -5.08
N PRO A 152 -12.88 16.47 -6.36
CA PRO A 152 -12.98 17.87 -6.78
C PRO A 152 -14.21 18.57 -6.16
N SER A 153 -14.12 19.90 -6.00
CA SER A 153 -15.25 20.72 -5.57
C SER A 153 -15.33 22.00 -6.43
N PRO A 154 -16.50 22.36 -6.99
CA PRO A 154 -17.75 21.60 -6.94
C PRO A 154 -17.62 20.29 -7.73
N SER A 155 -18.18 19.19 -7.23
CA SER A 155 -18.28 17.95 -7.99
C SER A 155 -19.73 17.54 -8.18
N THR A 156 -20.04 17.19 -9.43
CA THR A 156 -21.29 16.52 -9.82
C THR A 156 -21.18 15.00 -9.70
N ASP A 157 -19.98 14.46 -9.44
CA ASP A 157 -19.68 13.03 -9.31
C ASP A 157 -18.97 12.76 -7.97
N ALA A 158 -19.67 12.09 -7.05
CA ALA A 158 -19.12 11.74 -5.74
C ALA A 158 -17.88 10.82 -5.80
N CYS A 159 -17.55 10.24 -6.96
CA CYS A 159 -16.44 9.33 -7.20
C CYS A 159 -15.53 9.76 -8.36
N ALA A 160 -15.38 11.08 -8.60
CA ALA A 160 -14.51 11.58 -9.64
C ALA A 160 -13.03 11.14 -9.47
N SER A 161 -12.33 10.93 -10.59
CA SER A 161 -10.93 10.52 -10.59
C SER A 161 -10.05 11.55 -9.88
N THR A 162 -9.23 11.09 -8.93
CA THR A 162 -8.19 11.89 -8.28
C THR A 162 -6.85 11.72 -9.00
N ALA A 163 -5.85 12.51 -8.64
CA ALA A 163 -4.47 12.29 -9.10
C ALA A 163 -3.99 10.88 -8.71
N ALA A 164 -3.24 10.25 -9.62
CA ALA A 164 -2.64 8.95 -9.36
C ALA A 164 -1.59 9.03 -8.24
N SER A 165 -1.56 8.03 -7.37
CA SER A 165 -0.50 7.89 -6.36
C SER A 165 0.68 7.12 -6.97
N PRO A 166 1.93 7.60 -6.88
CA PRO A 166 3.09 6.83 -7.33
C PRO A 166 3.38 5.59 -6.45
N LEU A 167 2.64 5.40 -5.35
CA LEU A 167 2.67 4.16 -4.56
C LEU A 167 1.81 3.05 -5.19
N TYR A 168 0.82 3.40 -6.02
CA TYR A 168 -0.06 2.41 -6.64
C TYR A 168 0.72 1.61 -7.69
N ASP A 169 0.61 0.28 -7.61
CA ASP A 169 1.24 -0.67 -8.55
C ASP A 169 2.75 -0.43 -8.73
N SER A 170 3.42 -0.03 -7.65
CA SER A 170 4.84 0.29 -7.63
C SER A 170 5.65 -0.85 -7.02
N GLU A 171 6.76 -1.19 -7.69
CA GLU A 171 7.75 -2.17 -7.20
C GLU A 171 8.76 -1.57 -6.22
N ALA A 172 8.62 -0.29 -5.85
CA ALA A 172 9.52 0.40 -4.94
C ALA A 172 9.54 -0.27 -3.55
N ARG A 173 10.73 -0.58 -3.05
CA ARG A 173 10.93 -1.27 -1.76
C ARG A 173 11.36 -0.32 -0.65
N ARG A 174 11.81 0.87 -1.03
CA ARG A 174 12.21 1.98 -0.16
C ARG A 174 11.46 3.24 -0.62
N PRO A 175 10.18 3.39 -0.27
CA PRO A 175 9.32 4.45 -0.79
C PRO A 175 9.90 5.86 -0.65
N GLN A 176 10.59 6.18 0.44
CA GLN A 176 11.17 7.51 0.61
C GLN A 176 12.37 7.70 -0.31
N ALA A 177 13.26 6.71 -0.39
CA ALA A 177 14.47 6.84 -1.19
C ALA A 177 14.15 6.84 -2.70
N GLU A 178 13.18 6.03 -3.13
CA GLU A 178 12.87 5.79 -4.54
C GLU A 178 11.77 6.71 -5.07
N LEU A 179 10.76 7.05 -4.26
CA LEU A 179 9.58 7.80 -4.68
C LEU A 179 9.42 9.15 -3.95
N GLN A 180 10.31 9.48 -3.01
CA GLN A 180 10.20 10.66 -2.16
C GLN A 180 8.86 10.73 -1.39
N MET A 181 8.32 9.57 -1.02
CA MET A 181 7.09 9.44 -0.25
C MET A 181 7.28 8.50 0.93
N ARG A 182 6.65 8.81 2.08
CA ARG A 182 6.62 7.94 3.25
C ARG A 182 5.20 7.46 3.52
N PRO A 183 4.84 6.22 3.19
CA PRO A 183 3.58 5.64 3.63
C PRO A 183 3.38 5.86 5.13
N SER A 184 2.15 6.20 5.51
CA SER A 184 1.81 6.54 6.89
C SER A 184 0.66 5.69 7.37
N MET A 185 0.75 5.23 8.62
CA MET A 185 -0.27 4.47 9.31
C MET A 185 -0.74 5.24 10.55
N LEU A 186 -1.98 5.01 10.97
CA LEU A 186 -2.55 5.59 12.18
C LEU A 186 -2.99 4.46 13.12
N LEU A 187 -2.34 4.35 14.27
CA LEU A 187 -2.80 3.52 15.38
C LEU A 187 -3.79 4.33 16.23
N GLY A 188 -4.97 4.59 15.67
CA GLY A 188 -5.99 5.48 16.24
C GLY A 188 -6.82 4.89 17.38
N ALA A 189 -6.22 4.07 18.25
CA ALA A 189 -6.91 3.46 19.37
C ALA A 189 -7.29 4.50 20.44
N ARG A 190 -8.50 4.39 21.01
CA ARG A 190 -9.01 5.31 22.04
C ARG A 190 -8.66 4.88 23.47
N THR A 191 -8.07 3.69 23.65
CA THR A 191 -7.59 3.18 24.94
C THR A 191 -6.30 2.40 24.75
N LEU A 192 -5.45 2.35 25.79
CA LEU A 192 -4.21 1.60 25.75
C LEU A 192 -4.45 0.10 25.56
N ALA A 193 -5.46 -0.47 26.22
CA ALA A 193 -5.81 -1.88 26.08
C ALA A 193 -6.20 -2.24 24.63
N ALA A 194 -6.98 -1.39 23.96
CA ALA A 194 -7.33 -1.60 22.56
C ALA A 194 -6.11 -1.52 21.64
N ALA A 195 -5.18 -0.58 21.92
CA ALA A 195 -3.93 -0.46 21.18
C ALA A 195 -3.04 -1.69 21.36
N GLN A 196 -2.82 -2.14 22.59
CA GLN A 196 -2.02 -3.33 22.90
C GLN A 196 -2.62 -4.59 22.28
N ALA A 197 -3.94 -4.75 22.30
CA ALA A 197 -4.60 -5.86 21.64
C ALA A 197 -4.39 -5.83 20.11
N LEU A 198 -4.45 -4.65 19.48
CA LEU A 198 -4.16 -4.51 18.05
C LEU A 198 -2.68 -4.81 17.73
N ILE A 199 -1.76 -4.31 18.53
CA ILE A 199 -0.31 -4.56 18.40
C ILE A 199 -0.03 -6.06 18.50
N ALA A 200 -0.56 -6.72 19.54
CA ALA A 200 -0.37 -8.14 19.77
C ALA A 200 -0.93 -8.99 18.62
N ARG A 201 -2.12 -8.66 18.10
CA ARG A 201 -2.66 -9.32 16.90
C ARG A 201 -1.74 -9.15 15.70
N GLY A 202 -1.19 -7.95 15.51
CA GLY A 202 -0.24 -7.68 14.44
C GLY A 202 1.02 -8.54 14.56
N VAL A 203 1.63 -8.61 15.75
CA VAL A 203 2.82 -9.44 15.99
C VAL A 203 2.53 -10.91 15.76
N ALA A 204 1.39 -11.42 16.25
CA ALA A 204 0.99 -12.80 16.06
C ALA A 204 0.72 -13.16 14.59
N ALA A 205 0.33 -12.18 13.77
CA ALA A 205 0.08 -12.37 12.34
C ALA A 205 1.36 -12.38 11.49
N ASP A 206 2.46 -11.80 11.97
CA ASP A 206 3.72 -11.69 11.22
C ASP A 206 4.19 -13.06 10.72
N ALA A 207 4.45 -13.14 9.41
CA ALA A 207 4.93 -14.36 8.73
C ALA A 207 4.08 -15.64 8.95
N SER A 208 2.88 -15.52 9.53
CA SER A 208 2.02 -16.66 9.87
C SER A 208 1.56 -17.46 8.65
N ARG A 209 1.49 -16.80 7.47
CA ARG A 209 1.14 -17.39 6.16
C ARG A 209 0.02 -18.44 6.28
N PRO A 210 -1.16 -18.07 6.82
CA PRO A 210 -2.21 -19.03 7.07
C PRO A 210 -2.69 -19.65 5.75
N ALA A 211 -2.98 -20.95 5.79
CA ALA A 211 -3.60 -21.65 4.67
C ALA A 211 -5.08 -21.32 4.56
N GLY A 212 -5.64 -21.48 3.36
CA GLY A 212 -7.06 -21.34 3.10
C GLY A 212 -7.33 -21.03 1.64
N GLU A 213 -8.59 -20.68 1.35
CA GLU A 213 -9.07 -20.39 0.01
C GLU A 213 -9.53 -18.94 -0.11
N GLY A 214 -9.24 -18.33 -1.26
CA GLY A 214 -9.77 -17.01 -1.62
C GLY A 214 -11.12 -17.16 -2.33
N TRP A 215 -12.06 -16.28 -2.01
CA TRP A 215 -13.37 -16.23 -2.67
C TRP A 215 -13.58 -14.87 -3.33
N LEU A 216 -13.82 -14.90 -4.64
CA LEU A 216 -14.03 -13.72 -5.48
C LEU A 216 -15.47 -13.76 -5.99
N VAL A 217 -16.33 -12.89 -5.45
CA VAL A 217 -17.76 -12.92 -5.73
C VAL A 217 -18.18 -11.73 -6.57
N ARG A 218 -18.81 -12.01 -7.72
CA ARG A 218 -19.57 -11.04 -8.48
C ARG A 218 -21.02 -11.08 -8.02
N THR A 219 -21.55 -9.98 -7.55
CA THR A 219 -22.93 -9.88 -7.03
C THR A 219 -23.87 -9.33 -8.11
N THR A 220 -25.15 -9.20 -7.78
CA THR A 220 -26.13 -8.48 -8.60
C THR A 220 -25.89 -6.96 -8.63
N ASP A 221 -25.00 -6.40 -7.80
CA ASP A 221 -24.62 -4.97 -7.82
C ASP A 221 -23.50 -4.75 -8.85
N ALA A 222 -23.90 -4.29 -10.04
CA ALA A 222 -22.98 -4.08 -11.17
C ALA A 222 -21.94 -2.99 -10.89
N ASP A 223 -22.32 -1.92 -10.20
CA ASP A 223 -21.45 -0.76 -9.92
C ASP A 223 -20.33 -1.11 -8.94
N ARG A 224 -20.60 -2.04 -8.00
CA ARG A 224 -19.57 -2.56 -7.08
C ARG A 224 -18.87 -3.82 -7.57
N SER A 225 -19.29 -4.36 -8.71
CA SER A 225 -18.71 -5.58 -9.30
C SER A 225 -17.83 -5.29 -10.52
N VAL A 226 -17.43 -4.05 -10.79
CA VAL A 226 -16.69 -3.66 -12.01
C VAL A 226 -15.39 -4.43 -12.27
N ARG A 227 -14.74 -4.98 -11.23
CA ARG A 227 -13.49 -5.78 -11.33
C ARG A 227 -13.73 -7.27 -11.63
N TRP A 228 -14.97 -7.68 -11.89
CA TRP A 228 -15.30 -9.10 -12.10
C TRP A 228 -14.53 -9.74 -13.26
N THR A 229 -14.19 -8.95 -14.29
CA THR A 229 -13.39 -9.41 -15.43
C THR A 229 -12.04 -9.93 -14.98
N ASP A 230 -11.38 -9.21 -14.07
CA ASP A 230 -10.10 -9.61 -13.49
C ASP A 230 -10.29 -10.90 -12.68
N PHE A 231 -11.30 -10.91 -11.80
CA PHE A 231 -11.59 -12.02 -10.88
C PHE A 231 -11.83 -13.36 -11.59
N SER A 232 -12.53 -13.34 -12.72
CA SER A 232 -12.89 -14.58 -13.45
C SER A 232 -11.67 -15.37 -13.94
N SER A 233 -10.54 -14.69 -14.19
CA SER A 233 -9.30 -15.30 -14.69
C SER A 233 -8.35 -15.78 -13.58
N LEU A 234 -8.49 -15.23 -12.37
CA LEU A 234 -7.56 -15.46 -11.27
C LEU A 234 -7.48 -16.92 -10.78
N PRO A 235 -8.58 -17.71 -10.70
CA PRO A 235 -8.50 -19.12 -10.34
C PRO A 235 -7.50 -19.93 -11.17
N THR A 236 -7.49 -19.71 -12.49
CA THR A 236 -6.54 -20.36 -13.39
C THR A 236 -5.13 -19.81 -13.21
N ALA A 237 -4.98 -18.48 -13.13
CA ALA A 237 -3.67 -17.84 -13.03
C ALA A 237 -2.93 -18.18 -11.71
N TRP A 238 -3.66 -18.45 -10.63
CA TRP A 238 -3.11 -18.71 -9.29
C TRP A 238 -3.17 -20.17 -8.86
N GLY A 239 -3.65 -21.09 -9.71
CA GLY A 239 -3.98 -22.47 -9.32
C GLY A 239 -2.85 -23.28 -8.69
N SER A 240 -1.58 -22.89 -8.89
CA SER A 240 -0.40 -23.52 -8.25
C SER A 240 0.08 -22.83 -6.95
N ALA A 241 -0.41 -21.62 -6.66
CA ALA A 241 0.02 -20.79 -5.54
C ALA A 241 -1.03 -20.64 -4.44
N LEU A 242 -2.30 -20.44 -4.82
CA LEU A 242 -3.42 -20.28 -3.90
C LEU A 242 -4.71 -20.72 -4.58
N GLN A 243 -5.52 -21.53 -3.89
CA GLN A 243 -6.84 -21.90 -4.39
C GLN A 243 -7.76 -20.67 -4.32
N LEU A 244 -8.15 -20.18 -5.49
CA LEU A 244 -9.12 -19.11 -5.65
C LEU A 244 -10.40 -19.65 -6.28
N ASN A 245 -11.53 -19.20 -5.76
CA ASN A 245 -12.84 -19.57 -6.24
C ASN A 245 -13.55 -18.31 -6.77
N TYR A 246 -13.92 -18.32 -8.04
CA TYR A 246 -14.79 -17.29 -8.61
C TYR A 246 -16.24 -17.76 -8.58
N PHE A 247 -17.14 -16.92 -8.06
CA PHE A 247 -18.57 -17.18 -7.99
C PHE A 247 -19.35 -16.01 -8.59
N ASP A 248 -20.11 -16.29 -9.64
CA ASP A 248 -20.90 -15.29 -10.36
C ASP A 248 -22.39 -15.40 -9.99
N ASN A 249 -22.88 -14.39 -9.25
CA ASN A 249 -24.29 -14.23 -8.90
C ASN A 249 -24.92 -13.00 -9.61
N SER A 250 -24.32 -12.50 -10.70
CA SER A 250 -24.77 -11.25 -11.34
C SER A 250 -26.20 -11.30 -11.88
N VAL A 251 -26.69 -12.49 -12.23
CA VAL A 251 -28.07 -12.74 -12.68
C VAL A 251 -28.89 -13.56 -11.69
N GLY A 252 -28.36 -13.76 -10.47
CA GLY A 252 -28.98 -14.61 -9.45
C GLY A 252 -29.89 -13.84 -8.48
N ALA A 253 -30.32 -14.54 -7.43
CA ALA A 253 -31.14 -13.93 -6.39
C ALA A 253 -30.29 -13.05 -5.47
N ALA A 254 -30.86 -11.95 -4.96
CA ALA A 254 -30.17 -11.07 -4.00
C ALA A 254 -29.74 -11.82 -2.72
N SER A 255 -30.49 -12.84 -2.31
CA SER A 255 -30.14 -13.71 -1.17
C SER A 255 -28.86 -14.54 -1.39
N ALA A 256 -28.39 -14.64 -2.63
CA ALA A 256 -27.15 -15.34 -3.00
C ALA A 256 -25.96 -14.40 -3.22
N ASN A 257 -26.07 -13.10 -2.89
CA ASN A 257 -24.95 -12.15 -2.98
C ASN A 257 -23.88 -12.34 -1.88
N SER A 258 -24.10 -13.28 -0.95
CA SER A 258 -23.17 -13.58 0.13
C SER A 258 -22.75 -15.04 0.10
N LEU A 259 -21.51 -15.29 0.51
CA LEU A 259 -20.96 -16.64 0.63
C LEU A 259 -21.38 -17.24 1.98
N ALA A 260 -22.03 -18.40 1.96
CA ALA A 260 -22.47 -19.10 3.17
C ALA A 260 -21.91 -20.52 3.27
N GLY A 261 -21.72 -21.01 4.49
CA GLY A 261 -21.33 -22.41 4.77
C GLY A 261 -19.93 -22.80 4.30
N LYS A 262 -19.02 -21.84 4.09
CA LYS A 262 -17.63 -22.11 3.70
C LYS A 262 -16.71 -22.12 4.91
N SER A 263 -15.85 -23.13 4.99
CA SER A 263 -14.75 -23.24 5.95
C SER A 263 -13.42 -22.89 5.27
N GLY A 264 -12.40 -22.54 6.06
CA GLY A 264 -11.06 -22.28 5.52
C GLY A 264 -10.98 -21.05 4.60
N VAL A 265 -11.87 -20.08 4.79
CA VAL A 265 -11.84 -18.81 4.03
C VAL A 265 -10.62 -18.01 4.47
N LEU A 266 -9.67 -17.82 3.56
CA LEU A 266 -8.50 -16.97 3.78
C LEU A 266 -8.86 -15.50 3.55
N PHE A 267 -9.59 -15.22 2.48
CA PHE A 267 -10.17 -13.91 2.21
C PHE A 267 -11.42 -14.03 1.35
N TYR A 268 -12.24 -12.98 1.39
CA TYR A 268 -13.49 -12.87 0.66
C TYR A 268 -13.62 -11.47 0.07
N PHE A 269 -13.64 -11.37 -1.25
CA PHE A 269 -13.92 -10.13 -1.99
C PHE A 269 -15.32 -10.18 -2.60
N THR A 270 -16.09 -9.13 -2.34
CA THR A 270 -17.46 -8.93 -2.80
C THR A 270 -17.71 -7.44 -3.02
N GLY A 271 -18.70 -7.13 -3.84
CA GLY A 271 -19.20 -5.77 -4.01
C GLY A 271 -20.70 -5.74 -3.75
N LEU A 272 -21.14 -5.21 -2.60
CA LEU A 272 -22.56 -5.11 -2.25
C LEU A 272 -22.77 -3.91 -1.32
N SER A 273 -23.87 -3.17 -1.46
CA SER A 273 -24.38 -2.24 -0.42
C SER A 273 -25.20 -2.95 0.64
#